data_AF-A0A2V6J4W4-F1
#
_entry.id   AF-A0A2V6J4W4-F1
#
_cell.length_a   1.000
_cell.length_b   1.000
_cell.length_c   1.000
_cell.angle_alpha   90.00
_cell.angle_beta   90.00
_cell.angle_gamma   90.00
#
_symmetry.space_group_name_H-M   'P 1'
#
loop_
_entity.id
_entity.type
_entity.pdbx_description
1 polymer ?
#
loop_
_entity_poly.entity_id
_entity_poly.type
_entity_poly.pdbx_seq_one_letter_code
_entity_poly.pdbx_strand_id
1 'polypeptide(L)'
;MSAIVQTIEAFERPPVSMGSRLEGELLEVSMGPQHPSTHGVFRMNVALEGEVVRKLKPVFGYLHRNHEKIGENTSYLGSMPYTDRLDYLCSMTNNWAYALSVENLAGIEVPERAEYLRVILAELTRLQNHASLLGFLLSDMGAWGTPLMYAFREREKILDLFESLSGSRMMCDYMRFGGCRVDASDEWLARAKQIVDRFPKFLDEFEELILGNEIVIGRTQNVGKLSA
;
A
#
# COMPACT_ATOMS: atom_id res chain seq x y z
N MET A 1 30.29 19.74 6.14
CA MET A 1 29.45 19.48 7.33
C MET A 1 29.41 17.98 7.53
N SER A 2 30.10 17.49 8.57
CA SER A 2 30.12 16.09 8.95
C SER A 2 28.88 15.81 9.80
N ALA A 3 27.99 14.92 9.33
CA ALA A 3 26.91 14.39 10.14
C ALA A 3 27.44 13.14 10.87
N ILE A 4 27.69 13.28 12.16
CA ILE A 4 28.05 12.17 13.04
C ILE A 4 26.78 11.36 13.29
N VAL A 5 26.80 10.10 12.88
CA VAL A 5 25.79 9.10 13.24
C VAL A 5 25.91 8.87 14.75
N GLN A 6 24.97 9.41 15.53
CA GLN A 6 24.84 9.06 16.93
C GLN A 6 24.40 7.60 17.03
N THR A 7 25.29 6.77 17.57
CA THR A 7 25.04 5.40 17.96
C THR A 7 23.78 5.32 18.83
N ILE A 8 22.90 4.40 18.47
CA ILE A 8 21.63 4.11 19.13
C ILE A 8 21.95 3.74 20.60
N GLU A 9 21.63 4.63 21.54
CA GLU A 9 21.73 4.31 22.96
C GLU A 9 20.84 3.10 23.26
N ALA A 10 21.40 2.11 23.94
CA ALA A 10 20.67 0.94 24.41
C ALA A 10 19.60 1.42 25.42
N PHE A 11 18.33 1.40 25.01
CA PHE A 11 17.24 1.84 25.85
C PHE A 11 17.06 0.88 27.03
N GLU A 12 17.34 1.37 28.24
CA GLU A 12 17.05 0.68 29.50
C GLU A 12 15.58 0.25 29.53
N ARG A 13 15.34 -1.01 29.93
CA ARG A 13 13.99 -1.44 30.28
C ARG A 13 13.49 -0.52 31.40
N PRO A 14 12.27 0.04 31.31
CA PRO A 14 11.75 0.85 32.40
C PRO A 14 11.74 0.02 33.69
N PRO A 15 12.05 0.64 34.85
CA PRO A 15 12.11 -0.08 36.12
C PRO A 15 10.75 -0.73 36.42
N VAL A 16 10.79 -2.00 36.84
CA VAL A 16 9.61 -2.86 37.06
C VAL A 16 8.84 -2.49 38.35
N SER A 17 9.14 -1.38 39.00
CA SER A 17 8.36 -0.92 40.15
C SER A 17 8.41 0.60 40.32
N MET A 18 7.25 1.25 40.16
CA MET A 18 6.98 2.59 40.68
C MET A 18 5.72 2.49 41.53
N GLY A 19 5.81 3.02 42.75
CA GLY A 19 4.92 2.69 43.86
C GLY A 19 3.54 3.34 43.84
N SER A 20 2.68 2.70 44.64
CA SER A 20 1.46 3.20 45.30
C SER A 20 0.44 4.00 44.47
N ARG A 21 -0.63 3.29 44.05
CA ARG A 21 -2.04 3.73 44.05
C ARG A 21 -2.25 5.19 44.47
N LEU A 22 -2.36 6.11 43.50
CA LEU A 22 -3.26 7.29 43.45
C LEU A 22 -2.92 8.35 42.38
N GLU A 23 -1.88 8.17 41.55
CA GLU A 23 -1.67 8.94 40.30
C GLU A 23 -1.78 7.97 39.11
N GLY A 24 -2.57 8.32 38.09
CA GLY A 24 -3.06 7.40 37.05
C GLY A 24 -1.99 6.49 36.45
N GLU A 25 -2.07 5.19 36.75
CA GLU A 25 -1.17 4.18 36.20
C GLU A 25 -1.36 4.08 34.69
N LEU A 26 -0.28 4.27 33.92
CA LEU A 26 -0.29 4.05 32.48
C LEU A 26 -0.40 2.54 32.20
N LEU A 27 -1.42 2.15 31.44
CA LEU A 27 -1.58 0.78 30.96
C LEU A 27 -0.79 0.61 29.66
N GLU A 28 0.19 -0.29 29.65
CA GLU A 28 0.88 -0.67 28.42
C GLU A 28 0.19 -1.85 27.73
N VAL A 29 -0.21 -1.66 26.47
CA VAL A 29 -0.83 -2.68 25.63
C VAL A 29 0.02 -2.89 24.38
N SER A 30 0.35 -4.16 24.09
CA SER A 30 0.98 -4.54 22.84
C SER A 30 -0.10 -4.93 21.83
N MET A 31 -0.36 -4.08 20.84
CA MET A 31 -1.28 -4.36 19.75
C MET A 31 -0.50 -4.99 18.59
N GLY A 32 -0.91 -6.19 18.15
CA GLY A 32 -0.21 -6.97 17.11
C GLY A 32 0.86 -7.93 17.67
N PRO A 33 1.63 -8.62 16.81
CA PRO A 33 1.67 -8.49 15.34
C PRO A 33 0.51 -9.19 14.62
N GLN A 34 -0.23 -10.06 15.34
CA GLN A 34 -1.42 -10.73 14.81
C GLN A 34 -2.67 -10.01 15.32
N HIS A 35 -3.15 -9.03 14.56
CA HIS A 35 -4.41 -8.35 14.83
C HIS A 35 -5.09 -8.02 13.48
N PRO A 36 -6.43 -8.16 13.34
CA PRO A 36 -7.09 -7.92 12.05
C PRO A 36 -6.83 -6.52 11.47
N SER A 37 -6.86 -5.49 12.31
CA SER A 37 -6.67 -4.08 11.91
C SER A 37 -5.21 -3.66 11.65
N THR A 38 -4.24 -4.58 11.69
CA THR A 38 -2.82 -4.24 11.41
C THR A 38 -2.41 -4.48 9.95
N HIS A 39 -3.33 -5.00 9.11
CA HIS A 39 -3.15 -5.20 7.65
C HIS A 39 -1.78 -5.76 7.25
N GLY A 40 -1.41 -6.86 7.89
CA GLY A 40 -0.08 -7.47 7.78
C GLY A 40 0.54 -7.65 9.15
N VAL A 41 1.87 -7.65 9.19
CA VAL A 41 2.64 -7.88 10.42
C VAL A 41 3.16 -6.56 10.99
N PHE A 42 2.28 -5.91 11.74
CA PHE A 42 2.60 -4.63 12.39
C PHE A 42 2.27 -4.70 13.87
N ARG A 43 3.24 -4.27 14.70
CA ARG A 43 3.09 -4.23 16.15
C ARG A 43 3.26 -2.80 16.64
N MET A 44 2.40 -2.39 17.56
CA MET A 44 2.48 -1.11 18.25
C MET A 44 2.42 -1.35 19.75
N ASN A 45 3.38 -0.80 20.49
CA ASN A 45 3.29 -0.70 21.94
C ASN A 45 2.64 0.63 22.28
N VAL A 46 1.48 0.58 22.92
CA VAL A 46 0.65 1.74 23.23
C VAL A 46 0.58 1.90 24.75
N ALA A 47 0.90 3.10 25.25
CA ALA A 47 0.69 3.48 26.64
C ALA A 47 -0.59 4.31 26.74
N LEU A 48 -1.54 3.82 27.53
CA LEU A 48 -2.89 4.36 27.68
C LEU A 48 -3.07 4.96 29.07
N GLU A 49 -3.73 6.12 29.13
CA GLU A 49 -4.31 6.67 30.35
C GLU A 49 -5.84 6.63 30.19
N GLY A 50 -6.48 5.60 30.73
CA GLY A 50 -7.87 5.29 30.39
C GLY A 50 -8.01 4.96 28.90
N GLU A 51 -8.79 5.77 28.17
CA GLU A 51 -8.99 5.65 26.71
C GLU A 51 -8.03 6.54 25.90
N VAL A 52 -7.25 7.39 26.57
CA VAL A 52 -6.36 8.36 25.90
C VAL A 52 -5.01 7.73 25.62
N VAL A 53 -4.61 7.73 24.34
CA VAL A 53 -3.25 7.33 23.93
C VAL A 53 -2.27 8.42 24.31
N ARG A 54 -1.38 8.12 25.27
CA ARG A 54 -0.30 9.05 25.69
C ARG A 54 0.99 8.85 24.92
N LYS A 55 1.31 7.60 24.57
CA LYS A 55 2.50 7.26 23.79
C LYS A 55 2.23 6.05 22.91
N LEU A 56 2.78 6.08 21.70
CA LEU A 56 2.73 4.96 20.75
C LEU A 56 4.12 4.74 20.18
N LYS A 57 4.63 3.52 20.30
CA LYS A 57 5.90 3.10 19.67
C LYS A 57 5.61 2.03 18.62
N PRO A 58 5.71 2.35 17.32
CA PRO A 58 5.61 1.34 16.28
C PRO A 58 6.86 0.46 16.29
N VAL A 59 6.67 -0.84 16.09
CA VAL A 59 7.74 -1.84 16.00
C VAL A 59 7.70 -2.43 14.58
N PHE A 60 8.67 -2.01 13.77
CA PHE A 60 8.84 -2.45 12.39
C PHE A 60 9.83 -3.62 12.29
N GLY A 61 9.93 -4.21 11.10
CA GLY A 61 10.95 -5.21 10.77
C GLY A 61 10.43 -6.64 10.61
N TYR A 62 9.18 -6.93 10.99
CA TYR A 62 8.60 -8.27 10.85
C TYR A 62 8.51 -8.77 9.40
N LEU A 63 8.44 -7.86 8.42
CA LEU A 63 8.47 -8.18 6.98
C LEU A 63 9.78 -7.71 6.29
N HIS A 64 10.81 -7.38 7.06
CA HIS A 64 12.08 -6.96 6.49
C HIS A 64 12.82 -8.18 5.92
N ARG A 65 13.11 -8.16 4.61
CA ARG A 65 13.75 -9.26 3.88
C ARG A 65 15.08 -8.87 3.21
N ASN A 66 15.68 -7.74 3.60
CA ASN A 66 16.94 -7.25 3.02
C ASN A 66 16.94 -7.12 1.47
N HIS A 67 15.84 -6.65 0.87
CA HIS A 67 15.73 -6.52 -0.59
C HIS A 67 16.84 -5.64 -1.19
N GLU A 68 17.20 -4.55 -0.50
CA GLU A 68 18.30 -3.66 -0.91
C GLU A 68 19.63 -4.43 -0.99
N LYS A 69 19.93 -5.26 0.02
CA LYS A 69 21.16 -6.08 0.02
C LYS A 69 21.18 -7.14 -1.06
N ILE A 70 20.01 -7.71 -1.39
CA ILE A 70 19.86 -8.64 -2.51
C ILE A 70 20.10 -7.89 -3.83
N GLY A 71 19.57 -6.68 -3.95
CA GLY A 71 19.76 -5.79 -5.10
C GLY A 71 21.23 -5.50 -5.40
N GLU A 72 22.05 -5.24 -4.37
CA GLU A 72 23.50 -5.04 -4.53
C GLU A 72 24.23 -6.23 -5.18
N ASN A 73 23.72 -7.45 -4.97
CA ASN A 73 24.34 -8.69 -5.44
C ASN A 73 23.65 -9.26 -6.69
N THR A 74 22.67 -8.55 -7.25
CA THR A 74 21.88 -9.00 -8.39
C THR A 74 22.01 -8.01 -9.54
N SER A 75 21.87 -8.47 -10.78
CA SER A 75 21.80 -7.56 -11.92
C SER A 75 20.54 -6.69 -11.84
N TYR A 76 20.57 -5.50 -12.46
CA TYR A 76 19.40 -4.61 -12.52
C TYR A 76 18.13 -5.35 -12.98
N LEU A 77 18.24 -6.21 -14.00
CA LEU A 77 17.10 -6.99 -14.48
C LEU A 77 16.66 -8.06 -13.47
N GLY A 78 17.60 -8.74 -12.81
CA GLY A 78 17.29 -9.73 -11.79
C GLY A 78 16.68 -9.12 -10.52
N SER A 79 16.90 -7.83 -10.27
CA SER A 79 16.27 -7.08 -9.17
C SER A 79 14.81 -6.70 -9.44
N MET A 80 14.38 -6.65 -10.71
CA MET A 80 13.04 -6.19 -11.10
C MET A 80 11.90 -6.94 -10.38
N PRO A 81 11.87 -8.30 -10.30
CA PRO A 81 10.79 -9.04 -9.65
C PRO A 81 10.69 -8.82 -8.13
N TYR A 82 11.74 -8.27 -7.50
CA TYR A 82 11.67 -7.93 -6.07
C TYR A 82 10.92 -6.62 -5.83
N THR A 83 10.93 -5.71 -6.81
CA THR A 83 10.21 -4.43 -6.69
C THR A 83 8.69 -4.61 -6.70
N ASP A 84 8.18 -5.61 -7.41
CA ASP A 84 6.77 -6.05 -7.36
C ASP A 84 6.28 -6.39 -5.96
N ARG A 85 7.20 -6.82 -5.08
CA ARG A 85 6.89 -7.36 -3.76
C ARG A 85 7.05 -6.34 -2.63
N LEU A 86 7.39 -5.10 -2.95
CA LEU A 86 7.54 -4.02 -1.97
C LEU A 86 6.16 -3.52 -1.52
N ASP A 87 5.37 -3.01 -2.45
CA ASP A 87 3.92 -2.86 -2.30
C ASP A 87 3.22 -3.88 -3.20
N TYR A 88 2.74 -4.95 -2.58
CA TYR A 88 2.15 -6.09 -3.27
C TYR A 88 0.76 -5.81 -3.86
N LEU A 89 0.12 -4.68 -3.52
CA LEU A 89 -1.08 -4.23 -4.22
C LEU A 89 -0.72 -3.49 -5.52
N CYS A 90 0.43 -2.84 -5.58
CA CYS A 90 0.79 -1.90 -6.65
C CYS A 90 2.05 -2.32 -7.44
N SER A 91 2.13 -3.59 -7.84
CA SER A 91 3.28 -4.17 -8.55
C SER A 91 3.71 -3.38 -9.79
N MET A 92 2.76 -3.09 -10.68
CA MET A 92 3.00 -2.38 -11.94
C MET A 92 3.67 -1.01 -11.75
N THR A 93 3.19 -0.21 -10.78
CA THR A 93 3.76 1.12 -10.50
C THR A 93 5.11 1.03 -9.80
N ASN A 94 5.35 0.01 -8.98
CA ASN A 94 6.66 -0.21 -8.35
C ASN A 94 7.72 -0.55 -9.40
N ASN A 95 7.42 -1.47 -10.33
CA ASN A 95 8.34 -1.74 -11.44
C ASN A 95 8.53 -0.50 -12.29
N TRP A 96 7.48 0.29 -12.53
CA TRP A 96 7.60 1.50 -13.34
C TRP A 96 8.55 2.52 -12.72
N ALA A 97 8.46 2.76 -11.40
CA ALA A 97 9.38 3.66 -10.70
C ALA A 97 10.84 3.18 -10.80
N TYR A 98 11.07 1.87 -10.67
CA TYR A 98 12.41 1.30 -10.81
C TYR A 98 12.91 1.38 -12.27
N ALA A 99 12.06 1.06 -13.24
CA ALA A 99 12.39 1.15 -14.66
C ALA A 99 12.77 2.57 -15.06
N LEU A 100 11.96 3.56 -14.65
CA LEU A 100 12.21 4.98 -14.91
C LEU A 100 13.54 5.44 -14.29
N SER A 101 13.85 4.98 -13.08
CA SER A 101 15.12 5.32 -12.41
C SER A 101 16.32 4.81 -13.21
N VAL A 102 16.26 3.57 -13.72
CA VAL A 102 17.34 2.98 -14.52
C VAL A 102 17.41 3.61 -15.92
N GLU A 103 16.27 3.87 -16.55
CA GLU A 103 16.17 4.52 -17.86
C GLU A 103 16.79 5.93 -17.84
N ASN A 104 16.48 6.71 -16.81
CA ASN A 104 17.05 8.04 -16.61
C ASN A 104 18.57 8.00 -16.38
N LEU A 105 19.06 7.01 -15.62
CA LEU A 105 20.50 6.85 -15.39
C LEU A 105 21.25 6.40 -16.65
N ALA A 106 20.61 5.61 -17.50
CA ALA A 106 21.20 5.07 -18.72
C ALA A 106 20.96 5.96 -19.96
N GLY A 107 20.13 7.00 -19.85
CA GLY A 107 19.74 7.85 -20.99
C GLY A 107 18.94 7.11 -22.05
N ILE A 108 18.09 6.16 -21.64
CA ILE A 108 17.28 5.35 -22.55
C ILE A 108 15.94 6.06 -22.79
N GLU A 109 15.67 6.43 -24.04
CA GLU A 109 14.35 6.91 -24.46
C GLU A 109 13.39 5.73 -24.71
N VAL A 110 12.20 5.81 -24.14
CA VAL A 110 11.17 4.78 -24.25
C VAL A 110 10.24 5.11 -25.43
N PRO A 111 9.83 4.12 -26.25
CA PRO A 111 8.86 4.37 -27.31
C PRO A 111 7.53 4.92 -26.76
N GLU A 112 6.97 5.94 -27.41
CA GLU A 112 5.73 6.62 -27.01
C GLU A 112 4.57 5.65 -26.71
N ARG A 113 4.40 4.61 -27.55
CA ARG A 113 3.39 3.57 -27.32
C ARG A 113 3.55 2.86 -25.97
N ALA A 114 4.77 2.55 -25.58
CA ALA A 114 5.05 1.90 -24.30
C ALA A 114 4.80 2.84 -23.12
N GLU A 115 5.05 4.14 -23.27
CA GLU A 115 4.69 5.14 -22.25
C GLU A 115 3.18 5.22 -22.02
N TYR A 116 2.38 5.27 -23.10
CA TYR A 116 0.92 5.23 -22.97
C TYR A 116 0.43 3.98 -22.26
N LEU A 117 0.97 2.80 -22.61
CA LEU A 117 0.62 1.55 -21.91
C LEU A 117 1.00 1.59 -20.43
N ARG A 118 2.17 2.14 -20.09
CA ARG A 118 2.61 2.31 -18.70
C ARG A 118 1.64 3.18 -17.91
N VAL A 119 1.20 4.31 -18.48
CA VAL A 119 0.23 5.21 -17.85
C VAL A 119 -1.12 4.52 -17.66
N ILE A 120 -1.63 3.82 -18.68
CA ILE A 120 -2.91 3.09 -18.57
C ILE A 120 -2.85 2.07 -17.42
N LEU A 121 -1.79 1.26 -17.36
CA LEU A 121 -1.63 0.26 -16.31
C LEU A 121 -1.42 0.89 -14.93
N ALA A 122 -0.70 2.01 -14.84
CA ALA A 122 -0.50 2.74 -13.61
C ALA A 122 -1.82 3.30 -13.05
N GLU A 123 -2.67 3.86 -13.91
CA GLU A 123 -3.97 4.37 -13.49
C GLU A 123 -4.95 3.25 -13.14
N LEU A 124 -4.95 2.12 -13.86
CA LEU A 124 -5.69 0.92 -13.42
C LEU A 124 -5.21 0.41 -12.05
N THR A 125 -3.90 0.43 -11.81
CA THR A 125 -3.30 0.07 -10.51
C THR A 125 -3.72 1.06 -9.42
N ARG A 126 -3.79 2.35 -9.73
CA ARG A 126 -4.27 3.40 -8.83
C ARG A 126 -5.73 3.15 -8.46
N LEU A 127 -6.60 2.90 -9.43
CA LEU A 127 -8.03 2.66 -9.22
C LEU A 127 -8.27 1.47 -8.28
N GLN A 128 -7.67 0.32 -8.55
CA GLN A 128 -7.85 -0.86 -7.69
C GLN A 128 -7.22 -0.70 -6.30
N ASN A 129 -6.11 0.05 -6.18
CA ASN A 129 -5.52 0.35 -4.87
C ASN A 129 -6.45 1.24 -4.03
N HIS A 130 -6.97 2.34 -4.60
CA HIS A 130 -7.83 3.28 -3.86
C HIS A 130 -9.19 2.67 -3.50
N ALA A 131 -9.79 1.90 -4.41
CA ALA A 131 -11.03 1.18 -4.12
C ALA A 131 -10.83 0.17 -2.96
N SER A 132 -9.72 -0.58 -2.99
CA SER A 132 -9.40 -1.55 -1.96
C SER A 132 -9.07 -0.87 -0.62
N LEU A 133 -8.32 0.23 -0.64
CA LEU A 133 -8.03 1.06 0.54
C LEU A 133 -9.30 1.51 1.25
N LEU A 134 -10.26 2.07 0.51
CA LEU A 134 -11.54 2.49 1.08
C LEU A 134 -12.34 1.29 1.61
N GLY A 135 -12.35 0.17 0.90
CA GLY A 135 -12.97 -1.07 1.34
C GLY A 135 -12.40 -1.56 2.70
N PHE A 136 -11.08 -1.59 2.84
CA PHE A 136 -10.41 -1.97 4.08
C PHE A 136 -10.66 -0.95 5.21
N LEU A 137 -10.58 0.35 4.91
CA LEU A 137 -10.84 1.41 5.88
C LEU A 137 -12.25 1.29 6.48
N LEU A 138 -13.26 1.06 5.64
CA LEU A 138 -14.64 0.88 6.10
C LEU A 138 -14.81 -0.42 6.90
N SER A 139 -14.14 -1.49 6.49
CA SER A 139 -14.14 -2.76 7.22
C SER A 139 -13.58 -2.60 8.64
N ASP A 140 -12.48 -1.85 8.79
CA ASP A 140 -11.89 -1.56 10.10
C ASP A 140 -12.76 -0.65 10.98
N MET A 141 -13.54 0.24 10.36
CA MET A 141 -14.50 1.08 11.07
C MET A 141 -15.77 0.31 11.51
N GLY A 142 -15.96 -0.92 11.03
CA GLY A 142 -17.03 -1.82 11.44
C GLY A 142 -18.08 -2.10 10.36
N ALA A 143 -17.93 -1.61 9.13
CA ALA A 143 -18.79 -2.00 8.02
C ALA A 143 -18.42 -3.43 7.56
N TRP A 144 -19.19 -4.42 7.98
CA TRP A 144 -18.87 -5.84 7.78
C TRP A 144 -18.89 -6.25 6.30
N GLY A 145 -17.73 -6.15 5.66
CA GLY A 145 -17.40 -6.81 4.39
C GLY A 145 -18.06 -6.25 3.13
N THR A 146 -19.27 -5.68 3.18
CA THR A 146 -19.99 -5.19 1.98
C THR A 146 -19.18 -4.24 1.10
N PRO A 147 -18.62 -3.12 1.60
CA PRO A 147 -17.82 -2.22 0.77
C PRO A 147 -16.54 -2.90 0.25
N LEU A 148 -15.90 -3.73 1.09
CA LEU A 148 -14.71 -4.47 0.68
C LEU A 148 -15.00 -5.45 -0.46
N MET A 149 -16.14 -6.15 -0.42
CA MET A 149 -16.53 -7.09 -1.47
C MET A 149 -16.88 -6.38 -2.78
N TYR A 150 -17.46 -5.18 -2.72
CA TYR A 150 -17.72 -4.38 -3.92
C TYR A 150 -16.42 -3.89 -4.55
N ALA A 151 -15.48 -3.39 -3.73
CA ALA A 151 -14.15 -3.04 -4.19
C ALA A 151 -13.41 -4.24 -4.81
N PHE A 152 -13.51 -5.43 -4.19
CA PHE A 152 -12.88 -6.64 -4.70
C PHE A 152 -13.50 -7.12 -6.00
N ARG A 153 -14.83 -6.99 -6.18
CA ARG A 153 -15.50 -7.28 -7.46
C ARG A 153 -14.90 -6.50 -8.62
N GLU A 154 -14.63 -5.21 -8.43
CA GLU A 154 -14.02 -4.38 -9.47
C GLU A 154 -12.52 -4.65 -9.62
N ARG A 155 -11.83 -4.90 -8.51
CA ARG A 155 -10.43 -5.32 -8.51
C ARG A 155 -10.22 -6.58 -9.34
N GLU A 156 -11.05 -7.61 -9.19
CA GLU A 156 -10.90 -8.86 -9.94
C GLU A 156 -10.96 -8.64 -11.46
N LYS A 157 -11.82 -7.73 -11.95
CA LYS A 157 -11.89 -7.38 -13.38
C LYS A 157 -10.59 -6.76 -13.88
N ILE A 158 -9.94 -5.94 -13.06
CA ILE A 158 -8.65 -5.32 -13.39
C ILE A 158 -7.54 -6.38 -13.34
N LEU A 159 -7.57 -7.30 -12.36
CA LEU A 159 -6.61 -8.39 -12.28
C LEU A 159 -6.71 -9.36 -13.47
N ASP A 160 -7.91 -9.61 -13.99
CA ASP A 160 -8.08 -10.41 -15.21
C ASP A 160 -7.40 -9.75 -16.42
N LEU A 161 -7.40 -8.41 -16.50
CA LEU A 161 -6.63 -7.69 -17.52
C LEU A 161 -5.12 -7.85 -17.31
N PHE A 162 -4.65 -7.73 -16.08
CA PHE A 162 -3.22 -7.89 -15.75
C PHE A 162 -2.74 -9.31 -16.05
N GLU A 163 -3.54 -10.33 -15.74
CA GLU A 163 -3.25 -11.72 -16.08
C GLU A 163 -3.19 -11.93 -17.58
N SER A 164 -4.17 -11.42 -18.33
CA SER A 164 -4.18 -11.58 -19.80
C SER A 164 -2.98 -10.95 -20.50
N LEU A 165 -2.40 -9.89 -19.90
CA LEU A 165 -1.26 -9.17 -20.47
C LEU A 165 0.09 -9.73 -19.98
N SER A 166 0.21 -9.99 -18.68
CA SER A 166 1.47 -10.34 -18.03
C SER A 166 1.64 -11.82 -17.73
N GLY A 167 0.54 -12.60 -17.73
CA GLY A 167 0.51 -14.00 -17.31
C GLY A 167 0.41 -14.20 -15.79
N SER A 168 0.33 -13.12 -15.01
CA SER A 168 0.24 -13.15 -13.55
C SER A 168 -0.75 -12.09 -13.06
N ARG A 169 -1.43 -12.38 -11.93
CA ARG A 169 -2.45 -11.47 -11.37
C ARG A 169 -1.84 -10.38 -10.49
N MET A 170 -0.87 -10.74 -9.65
CA MET A 170 -0.31 -9.81 -8.64
C MET A 170 1.11 -9.41 -8.98
N MET A 171 2.03 -10.38 -9.06
CA MET A 171 3.44 -10.13 -9.36
C MET A 171 3.63 -10.21 -10.88
N CYS A 172 3.30 -9.11 -11.56
CA CYS A 172 3.11 -9.09 -13.00
C CYS A 172 4.43 -9.01 -13.77
N ASP A 173 5.46 -8.40 -13.18
CA ASP A 173 6.80 -8.26 -13.76
C ASP A 173 6.76 -7.83 -15.25
N TYR A 174 5.89 -6.85 -15.55
CA TYR A 174 5.52 -6.44 -16.91
C TYR A 174 6.29 -5.21 -17.39
N MET A 175 6.53 -4.23 -16.50
CA MET A 175 7.35 -3.09 -16.86
C MET A 175 8.81 -3.55 -17.00
N ARG A 176 9.50 -3.03 -18.01
CA ARG A 176 10.89 -3.39 -18.33
C ARG A 176 11.68 -2.14 -18.69
N PHE A 177 12.99 -2.19 -18.53
CA PHE A 177 13.85 -1.11 -19.04
C PHE A 177 13.64 -0.96 -20.55
N GLY A 178 13.41 0.27 -21.01
CA GLY A 178 13.09 0.60 -22.40
C GLY A 178 11.63 0.43 -22.79
N GLY A 179 10.71 0.14 -21.85
CA GLY A 179 9.27 0.07 -22.12
C GLY A 179 8.52 -1.03 -21.37
N CYS A 180 7.91 -1.94 -22.12
CA CYS A 180 7.05 -3.01 -21.59
C CYS A 180 7.53 -4.38 -22.11
N ARG A 181 7.24 -5.45 -21.37
CA ARG A 181 7.67 -6.81 -21.74
C ARG A 181 7.02 -7.31 -23.04
N VAL A 182 5.74 -7.05 -23.21
CA VAL A 182 4.95 -7.43 -24.40
C VAL A 182 3.98 -6.31 -24.74
N ASP A 183 3.67 -6.12 -26.03
CA ASP A 183 2.66 -5.14 -26.44
C ASP A 183 1.24 -5.63 -26.11
N ALA A 184 0.30 -4.70 -25.96
CA ALA A 184 -1.11 -5.02 -25.78
C ALA A 184 -1.81 -5.21 -27.14
N SER A 185 -2.66 -6.22 -27.24
CA SER A 185 -3.51 -6.43 -28.42
C SER A 185 -4.67 -5.43 -28.47
N ASP A 186 -5.24 -5.21 -29.66
CA ASP A 186 -6.43 -4.37 -29.81
C ASP A 186 -7.63 -4.89 -29.01
N GLU A 187 -7.74 -6.21 -28.87
CA GLU A 187 -8.74 -6.85 -28.00
C GLU A 187 -8.53 -6.48 -26.53
N TRP A 188 -7.27 -6.47 -26.06
CA TRP A 188 -6.95 -6.07 -24.70
C TRP A 188 -7.34 -4.61 -24.45
N LEU A 189 -7.02 -3.71 -25.39
CA LEU A 189 -7.39 -2.29 -25.31
C LEU A 189 -8.91 -2.10 -25.27
N ALA A 190 -9.65 -2.86 -26.09
CA ALA A 190 -11.11 -2.83 -26.08
C ALA A 190 -11.69 -3.30 -24.73
N ARG A 191 -11.13 -4.35 -24.14
CA ARG A 191 -11.54 -4.85 -22.80
C ARG A 191 -11.20 -3.84 -21.69
N ALA A 192 -10.02 -3.23 -21.74
CA ALA A 192 -9.62 -2.18 -20.80
C ALA A 192 -10.58 -1.00 -20.86
N LYS A 193 -10.93 -0.54 -22.08
CA LYS A 193 -11.92 0.52 -22.28
C LYS A 193 -13.28 0.17 -21.69
N GLN A 194 -13.79 -1.04 -21.90
CA GLN A 194 -15.08 -1.47 -21.32
C GLN A 194 -15.09 -1.45 -19.79
N ILE A 195 -13.96 -1.78 -19.14
CA ILE A 195 -13.84 -1.71 -17.67
C ILE A 195 -13.86 -0.27 -17.21
N VAL A 196 -13.08 0.61 -17.86
CA VAL A 196 -13.05 2.04 -17.54
C VAL A 196 -14.41 2.70 -17.76
N ASP A 197 -15.10 2.40 -18.87
CA ASP A 197 -16.42 2.96 -19.19
C ASP A 197 -17.49 2.59 -18.14
N ARG A 198 -17.33 1.43 -17.48
CA ARG A 198 -18.26 0.97 -16.42
C ARG A 198 -17.86 1.44 -15.02
N PHE A 199 -16.63 1.89 -14.84
CA PHE A 199 -16.08 2.26 -13.55
C PHE A 199 -16.81 3.44 -12.87
N PRO A 200 -17.25 4.50 -13.58
CA PRO A 200 -18.01 5.59 -12.98
C PRO A 200 -19.28 5.12 -12.26
N LYS A 201 -20.01 4.14 -12.83
CA LYS A 201 -21.19 3.58 -12.17
C LYS A 201 -20.86 2.90 -10.84
N PHE A 202 -19.70 2.23 -10.77
CA PHE A 202 -19.23 1.67 -9.51
C PHE A 202 -18.85 2.78 -8.53
N LEU A 203 -18.20 3.85 -8.99
CA LEU A 203 -17.87 4.98 -8.13
C LEU A 203 -19.13 5.62 -7.56
N ASP A 204 -20.17 5.85 -8.37
CA ASP A 204 -21.46 6.38 -7.89
C ASP A 204 -22.08 5.48 -6.82
N GLU A 205 -22.13 4.17 -7.05
CA GLU A 205 -22.64 3.16 -6.08
C GLU A 205 -21.80 3.17 -4.79
N PHE A 206 -20.48 3.29 -4.92
CA PHE A 206 -19.56 3.23 -3.79
C PHE A 206 -19.56 4.53 -2.98
N GLU A 207 -19.69 5.67 -3.66
CA GLU A 207 -19.86 6.98 -3.05
C GLU A 207 -21.18 7.08 -2.31
N GLU A 208 -22.29 6.57 -2.84
CA GLU A 208 -23.59 6.57 -2.16
C GLU A 208 -23.55 5.85 -0.79
N LEU A 209 -22.72 4.81 -0.66
CA LEU A 209 -22.54 4.09 0.62
C LEU A 209 -21.75 4.89 1.67
N ILE A 210 -20.92 5.84 1.23
CA ILE A 210 -19.93 6.53 2.06
C ILE A 210 -20.32 7.98 2.30
N LEU A 211 -20.66 8.69 1.23
CA LEU A 211 -21.04 10.10 1.23
C LEU A 211 -22.37 10.27 1.97
N GLY A 212 -22.33 11.05 3.05
CA GLY A 212 -23.50 11.29 3.90
C GLY A 212 -23.71 10.27 5.00
N ASN A 213 -22.87 9.22 5.09
CA ASN A 213 -22.94 8.27 6.21
C ASN A 213 -22.45 8.94 7.50
N GLU A 214 -23.38 9.21 8.43
CA GLU A 214 -23.10 9.87 9.71
C GLU A 214 -22.06 9.13 10.56
N ILE A 215 -21.99 7.79 10.46
CA ILE A 215 -21.00 6.98 11.19
C ILE A 215 -19.61 7.26 10.64
N VAL A 216 -19.45 7.25 9.32
CA VAL A 216 -18.15 7.52 8.68
C VAL A 216 -17.70 8.94 9.02
N ILE A 217 -18.61 9.92 8.92
CA ILE A 217 -18.31 11.32 9.26
C ILE A 217 -17.90 11.43 10.73
N GLY A 218 -18.69 10.88 11.66
CA GLY A 218 -18.39 10.94 13.09
C GLY A 218 -17.08 10.24 13.50
N ARG A 219 -16.64 9.23 12.74
CA ARG A 219 -15.39 8.48 13.01
C ARG A 219 -14.15 9.07 12.34
N THR A 220 -14.30 9.95 11.35
CA THR A 220 -13.19 10.52 10.57
C THR A 220 -12.99 12.01 10.83
N GLN A 221 -14.07 12.75 11.10
CA GLN A 221 -13.98 14.19 11.34
C GLN A 221 -13.19 14.49 12.61
N ASN A 222 -12.24 15.42 12.52
CA ASN A 222 -11.35 15.83 13.60
C ASN A 222 -10.34 14.78 14.11
N VAL A 223 -10.19 13.64 13.43
CA VAL A 223 -9.20 12.60 13.77
C VAL A 223 -7.93 12.77 12.92
N GLY A 224 -6.75 12.59 13.51
CA GLY A 224 -5.47 12.57 12.76
C GLY A 224 -5.09 13.89 12.08
N LYS A 225 -5.46 15.04 12.67
CA LYS A 225 -5.16 16.37 12.11
C LYS A 225 -3.65 16.57 11.97
N LEU A 226 -3.22 16.92 10.76
CA LEU A 226 -1.86 17.35 10.45
C LEU A 226 -1.88 18.86 10.17
N SER A 227 -0.94 19.61 10.74
CA SER A 227 -0.75 21.03 10.38
C SER A 227 -0.15 21.13 8.97
N ALA A 228 -0.47 22.22 8.27
CA ALA A 228 0.13 22.55 6.98
C ALA A 228 1.64 22.83 7.08
#